data_AF-A0A9P7MEZ4-F1
#
_entry.id   AF-A0A9P7MEZ4-F1
#
_cell.length_a   1.000
_cell.length_b   1.000
_cell.length_c   1.000
_cell.angle_alpha   90.00
_cell.angle_beta   90.00
_cell.angle_gamma   90.00
#
_symmetry.space_group_name_H-M   'P 1'
#
loop_
_entity.id
_entity.type
_entity.pdbx_description
1 polymer ?
#
loop_
_entity_poly.entity_id
_entity_poly.type
_entity_poly.pdbx_seq_one_letter_code
_entity_poly.pdbx_strand_id
1 'polypeptide(L)'
;MVPRRSTVIWRTDLQDPEPSAAALITDVKNVSSYSWIDIPTPTIVVPGTPPLWNPPVTDEPLPKDSGLYSIEGNAVRLPGSPMAPMLRAIFTTNPSFDIRSIDVISDRHNIWKLLTFIDPSSDRYNSESLP
;
A
#
# COMPACT_ATOMS: atom_id res chain seq x y z
N MET A 1 3.55 2.84 29.30
CA MET A 1 4.01 2.36 27.98
C MET A 1 3.61 0.90 27.89
N VAL A 2 2.65 0.55 27.03
CA VAL A 2 2.16 -0.84 26.90
C VAL A 2 3.27 -1.66 26.22
N PRO A 3 3.64 -2.84 26.76
CA PRO A 3 4.66 -3.68 26.14
C PRO A 3 4.23 -4.10 24.73
N ARG A 4 5.12 -3.93 23.75
CA ARG A 4 4.91 -4.43 22.40
C ARG A 4 4.94 -5.96 22.45
N ARG A 5 3.83 -6.60 22.13
CA ARG A 5 3.74 -8.05 21.99
C ARG A 5 4.06 -8.39 20.54
N SER A 6 5.25 -8.91 20.27
CA SER A 6 5.59 -9.47 18.97
C SER A 6 5.32 -10.96 18.98
N THR A 7 4.74 -11.48 17.90
CA THR A 7 4.62 -12.91 17.65
C THR A 7 5.33 -13.24 16.35
N VAL A 8 5.89 -14.44 16.26
CA VAL A 8 6.44 -14.98 15.01
C VAL A 8 5.42 -15.97 14.48
N ILE A 9 5.16 -15.90 13.18
CA ILE A 9 4.26 -16.82 12.48
C ILE A 9 5.10 -17.56 11.46
N TRP A 10 5.17 -18.88 11.58
CA TRP A 10 5.80 -19.76 10.61
C TRP A 10 4.77 -20.24 9.60
N ARG A 11 5.20 -20.56 8.38
CA ARG A 11 4.29 -21.14 7.39
C ARG A 11 3.72 -22.48 7.84
N THR A 12 4.49 -23.25 8.62
CA THR A 12 4.04 -24.49 9.25
C THR A 12 2.83 -24.29 10.15
N ASP A 13 2.67 -23.11 10.73
CA ASP A 13 1.53 -22.77 11.60
C ASP A 13 0.24 -22.54 10.80
N LEU A 14 0.31 -22.51 9.46
CA LEU A 14 -0.79 -22.20 8.54
C LEU A 14 -1.16 -23.38 7.63
N GLN A 15 -0.71 -24.60 7.92
CA GLN A 15 -0.84 -25.76 7.00
C GLN A 15 -2.27 -26.28 6.82
N ASP A 16 -3.17 -25.98 7.76
CA ASP A 16 -4.59 -26.31 7.66
C ASP A 16 -5.41 -25.07 8.06
N PRO A 17 -5.52 -24.04 7.20
CA PRO A 17 -6.44 -22.97 7.46
C PRO A 17 -7.83 -23.58 7.32
N GLU A 18 -8.48 -23.93 8.43
CA GLU A 18 -9.90 -24.19 8.47
C GLU A 18 -10.55 -23.07 7.65
N PRO A 19 -11.22 -23.36 6.52
CA PRO A 19 -11.82 -22.34 5.70
C PRO A 19 -13.01 -21.79 6.51
N SER A 20 -12.70 -20.84 7.40
CA SER A 20 -13.68 -19.94 7.97
C SER A 20 -14.48 -19.42 6.79
N ALA A 21 -15.81 -19.58 6.86
CA ALA A 21 -16.79 -19.21 5.84
C ALA A 21 -16.25 -18.22 4.82
N ALA A 22 -16.23 -18.61 3.53
CA ALA A 22 -15.62 -17.91 2.41
C ALA A 22 -15.37 -16.41 2.68
N ALA A 23 -14.12 -16.04 2.93
CA ALA A 23 -13.77 -14.64 3.12
C ALA A 23 -14.11 -13.85 1.85
N LEU A 24 -15.04 -12.91 1.95
CA LEU A 24 -15.48 -12.08 0.84
C LEU A 24 -14.97 -10.65 1.02
N ILE A 25 -14.48 -10.06 -0.06
CA ILE A 25 -14.21 -8.62 -0.11
C ILE A 25 -15.56 -7.91 -0.23
N THR A 26 -15.92 -7.15 0.79
CA THR A 26 -17.20 -6.44 0.91
C THR A 26 -16.98 -5.00 1.34
N ASP A 27 -18.00 -4.15 1.18
CA ASP A 27 -18.04 -2.77 1.70
C ASP A 27 -16.79 -1.92 1.44
N VAL A 28 -16.18 -2.09 0.26
CA VAL A 28 -15.01 -1.30 -0.15
C VAL A 28 -15.40 0.17 -0.26
N LYS A 29 -14.76 1.02 0.54
CA LYS A 29 -15.03 2.46 0.60
C LYS A 29 -13.73 3.25 0.41
N ASN A 30 -13.80 4.28 -0.42
CA ASN A 30 -12.76 5.29 -0.45
C ASN A 30 -12.92 6.20 0.78
N VAL A 31 -11.90 6.27 1.63
CA VAL A 31 -11.92 7.08 2.86
C VAL A 31 -11.31 8.46 2.64
N SER A 32 -10.18 8.52 1.94
CA SER A 32 -9.48 9.77 1.62
C SER A 32 -8.45 9.53 0.51
N SER A 33 -7.96 10.61 -0.09
CA SER A 33 -6.82 10.60 -1.01
C SER A 33 -5.83 11.70 -0.65
N TYR A 34 -4.57 11.56 -1.08
CA TYR A 34 -3.56 12.61 -0.99
C TYR A 34 -2.53 12.45 -2.12
N SER A 35 -1.88 13.55 -2.47
CA SER A 35 -0.76 13.57 -3.43
C SER A 35 0.41 14.35 -2.83
N TRP A 36 1.63 13.89 -3.06
CA TRP A 36 2.83 14.66 -2.72
C TRP A 36 3.04 15.79 -3.73
N ILE A 37 3.53 16.92 -3.24
CA ILE A 37 4.05 17.99 -4.10
C ILE A 37 5.57 18.11 -3.90
N ASP A 38 6.29 18.31 -5.01
CA ASP A 38 7.75 18.34 -5.01
C ASP A 38 8.26 19.73 -4.61
N ILE A 39 8.18 20.01 -3.31
CA ILE A 39 8.76 21.19 -2.68
C ILE A 39 9.72 20.77 -1.55
N PRO A 40 10.67 21.63 -1.11
CA PRO A 40 11.71 21.24 -0.15
C PRO A 40 11.17 20.72 1.19
N THR A 41 9.99 21.17 1.60
CA THR A 41 9.31 20.71 2.81
C THR A 41 8.32 19.60 2.45
N PRO A 42 8.39 18.40 3.08
CA PRO A 42 7.45 17.32 2.81
C PRO A 42 6.00 17.77 2.99
N THR A 43 5.28 17.94 1.87
CA THR A 43 3.94 18.51 1.86
C THR A 43 3.02 17.69 0.97
N ILE A 44 1.81 17.44 1.47
CA ILE A 44 0.75 16.75 0.74
C ILE A 44 -0.39 17.71 0.43
N VAL A 45 -1.04 17.46 -0.71
CA VAL A 45 -2.33 18.06 -1.08
C VAL A 45 -3.43 17.07 -0.72
N VAL A 46 -4.50 17.57 -0.11
CA VAL A 46 -5.65 16.78 0.35
C VAL A 46 -6.95 17.50 -0.03
N PRO A 47 -7.91 16.84 -0.73
CA PRO A 47 -7.77 15.53 -1.35
C PRO A 47 -6.75 15.57 -2.49
N GLY A 48 -5.98 14.50 -2.64
CA GLY A 48 -5.11 14.32 -3.81
C GLY A 48 -5.88 13.79 -5.00
N THR A 49 -5.41 14.11 -6.20
CA THR A 49 -5.92 13.55 -7.45
C THR A 49 -4.82 12.84 -8.21
N PRO A 50 -5.09 11.67 -8.82
CA PRO A 50 -4.12 11.03 -9.69
C PRO A 50 -3.91 11.87 -10.95
N PRO A 51 -2.75 11.73 -11.63
CA PRO A 51 -2.57 12.27 -12.97
C PRO A 51 -3.64 11.74 -13.93
N LEU A 52 -4.13 12.60 -14.81
CA LEU A 52 -5.02 12.18 -15.88
C LEU A 52 -4.21 11.43 -16.94
N TRP A 53 -4.71 10.24 -17.31
CA TRP A 53 -4.11 9.48 -18.40
C TRP A 53 -4.31 10.23 -19.72
N ASN A 54 -3.21 10.59 -20.37
CA ASN A 54 -3.20 11.21 -21.68
C ASN A 54 -2.34 10.33 -22.61
N PRO A 55 -2.93 9.30 -23.25
CA PRO A 55 -2.18 8.39 -24.09
C PRO A 55 -1.58 9.13 -25.30
N PRO A 56 -0.41 8.70 -25.78
CA PRO A 56 0.10 9.19 -27.06
C PRO A 56 -0.88 8.84 -28.19
N VAL A 57 -0.88 9.66 -29.24
CA VAL A 57 -1.76 9.47 -30.42
C VAL A 57 -1.35 8.22 -31.20
N THR A 58 -0.08 7.83 -31.10
CA THR A 58 0.54 6.70 -31.79
C THR A 58 1.19 5.77 -30.77
N ASP A 59 1.14 4.46 -31.04
CA ASP A 59 1.81 3.44 -30.23
C ASP A 59 3.31 3.45 -30.51
N GLU A 60 4.05 4.29 -29.78
CA GLU A 60 5.51 4.34 -29.85
C GLU A 60 6.14 3.48 -28.74
N PRO A 61 7.18 2.66 -29.06
CA PRO A 61 7.90 1.91 -28.04
C PRO A 61 8.58 2.87 -27.05
N LEU A 62 8.24 2.74 -25.76
CA LEU A 62 8.89 3.52 -24.71
C LEU A 62 10.25 2.90 -24.35
N PRO A 63 11.31 3.71 -24.18
CA PRO A 63 12.55 3.23 -23.61
C PRO A 63 12.30 2.71 -22.18
N LYS A 64 13.06 1.69 -21.78
CA LYS A 64 13.02 1.22 -20.39
C LYS A 64 13.40 2.35 -19.44
N ASP A 65 12.74 2.38 -18.28
CA ASP A 65 13.08 3.31 -17.21
C ASP A 65 14.57 3.22 -16.86
N SER A 66 15.20 4.38 -16.62
CA SER A 66 16.63 4.46 -16.29
C SER A 66 16.83 5.26 -15.02
N GLY A 67 17.60 4.71 -14.08
CA GLY A 67 17.87 5.34 -12.78
C GLY A 67 17.34 4.53 -11.60
N LEU A 68 17.51 5.11 -10.40
CA LEU A 68 17.06 4.51 -9.15
C LEU A 68 15.75 5.16 -8.71
N TYR A 69 14.66 4.42 -8.77
CA TYR A 69 13.35 4.88 -8.32
C TYR A 69 13.01 4.21 -6.99
N SER A 70 12.71 5.02 -5.97
CA SER A 70 12.19 4.46 -4.73
C SER A 70 10.69 4.22 -4.87
N ILE A 71 10.30 2.95 -4.71
CA ILE A 71 8.90 2.53 -4.67
C ILE A 71 8.22 3.06 -3.39
N GLU A 72 9.00 3.31 -2.33
CA GLU A 72 8.50 3.75 -1.02
C GLU A 72 8.56 5.28 -0.85
N GLY A 73 7.82 6.00 -1.70
CA GLY A 73 7.84 7.48 -1.72
C GLY A 73 7.50 8.15 -0.39
N ASN A 74 6.69 7.53 0.46
CA ASN A 74 6.42 8.04 1.81
C ASN A 74 7.61 7.89 2.76
N ALA A 75 8.31 6.75 2.73
CA ALA A 75 9.44 6.49 3.61
C ALA A 75 10.65 7.37 3.24
N VAL A 76 10.81 7.70 1.97
CA VAL A 76 11.82 8.66 1.51
C VAL A 76 11.52 10.07 2.01
N ARG A 77 10.27 10.54 1.88
CA ARG A 77 9.89 11.91 2.26
C ARG A 77 9.69 12.09 3.76
N LEU A 78 9.28 11.04 4.48
CA LEU A 78 8.99 11.08 5.91
C LEU A 78 9.40 9.77 6.62
N PRO A 79 10.71 9.48 6.74
CA PRO A 79 11.23 8.19 7.22
C PRO A 79 10.81 7.84 8.64
N GLY A 80 10.65 8.84 9.52
CA GLY A 80 10.23 8.61 10.90
C GLY A 80 8.74 8.24 11.04
N SER A 81 7.91 8.51 10.02
CA SER A 81 6.50 8.16 10.04
C SER A 81 5.90 8.01 8.64
N PRO A 82 6.24 6.93 7.91
CA PRO A 82 5.81 6.76 6.51
C PRO A 82 4.29 6.68 6.32
N MET A 83 3.53 6.33 7.36
CA MET A 83 2.06 6.26 7.31
C MET A 83 1.34 7.54 7.77
N ALA A 84 2.05 8.50 8.39
CA ALA A 84 1.45 9.75 8.83
C ALA A 84 0.73 10.54 7.73
N PRO A 85 1.21 10.60 6.46
CA PRO A 85 0.52 11.35 5.40
C PRO A 85 -0.90 10.83 5.14
N MET A 86 -1.08 9.51 5.12
CA MET A 86 -2.39 8.88 4.96
C MET A 86 -3.32 9.21 6.11
N LEU A 87 -2.84 9.09 7.37
CA LEU A 87 -3.62 9.42 8.55
C LEU A 87 -4.01 10.90 8.58
N ARG A 88 -3.06 11.79 8.25
CA ARG A 88 -3.32 13.24 8.10
C ARG A 88 -4.41 13.50 7.07
N ALA A 89 -4.37 12.83 5.91
CA ALA A 89 -5.37 13.01 4.87
C ALA A 89 -6.77 12.61 5.34
N ILE A 90 -6.89 11.46 6.03
CA ILE A 90 -8.17 10.98 6.60
C ILE A 90 -8.78 12.02 7.54
N PHE A 91 -8.02 12.51 8.53
CA PHE A 91 -8.55 13.48 9.49
C PHE A 91 -8.73 14.89 8.92
N THR A 92 -8.10 15.20 7.78
CA THR A 92 -8.31 16.47 7.08
C THR A 92 -9.61 16.46 6.27
N THR A 93 -9.94 15.33 5.62
CA THR A 93 -11.18 15.17 4.85
C THR A 93 -12.38 14.81 5.72
N ASN A 94 -12.16 14.05 6.80
CA ASN A 94 -13.19 13.65 7.76
C ASN A 94 -12.62 13.69 9.19
N PRO A 95 -12.71 14.85 9.88
CA PRO A 95 -12.22 15.00 11.25
C PRO A 95 -12.90 14.07 12.26
N SER A 96 -14.11 13.59 11.96
CA SER A 96 -14.90 12.68 12.79
C SER A 96 -14.70 11.19 12.47
N PHE A 97 -13.75 10.84 11.59
CA PHE A 97 -13.50 9.45 11.23
C PHE A 97 -13.10 8.62 12.46
N ASP A 98 -13.85 7.54 12.75
CA ASP A 98 -13.56 6.67 13.89
C ASP A 98 -12.49 5.64 13.54
N ILE A 99 -11.23 6.05 13.64
CA ILE A 99 -10.09 5.15 13.36
C ILE A 99 -10.03 3.93 14.29
N ARG A 100 -10.69 3.99 15.45
CA ARG A 100 -10.69 2.90 16.43
C ARG A 100 -11.50 1.70 15.98
N SER A 101 -12.38 1.87 14.98
CA SER A 101 -13.11 0.76 14.36
C SER A 101 -12.30 -0.01 13.32
N ILE A 102 -11.03 0.37 13.09
CA ILE A 102 -10.15 -0.26 12.10
C ILE A 102 -9.19 -1.21 12.82
N ASP A 103 -9.29 -2.50 12.50
CA ASP A 103 -8.45 -3.54 13.12
C ASP A 103 -7.01 -3.55 12.56
N VAL A 104 -6.87 -3.31 11.26
CA VAL A 104 -5.59 -3.41 10.55
C VAL A 104 -5.40 -2.19 9.66
N ILE A 105 -4.26 -1.53 9.85
CA ILE A 105 -3.77 -0.48 8.98
C ILE A 105 -2.51 -1.00 8.30
N SER A 106 -2.55 -1.08 6.97
CA SER A 106 -1.44 -1.60 6.16
C SER A 106 -1.41 -0.92 4.80
N ASP A 107 -0.42 -1.25 3.99
CA ASP A 107 -0.33 -0.85 2.59
C ASP A 107 -0.47 -2.07 1.67
N ARG A 108 -0.68 -1.80 0.38
CA ARG A 108 -0.80 -2.83 -0.66
C ARG A 108 0.42 -3.76 -0.69
N HIS A 109 1.63 -3.24 -0.46
CA HIS A 109 2.86 -4.02 -0.57
C HIS A 109 2.98 -5.06 0.55
N ASN A 110 2.64 -4.69 1.78
CA ASN A 110 2.63 -5.61 2.91
C ASN A 110 1.52 -6.66 2.79
N ILE A 111 0.32 -6.29 2.30
CA ILE A 111 -0.73 -7.29 2.00
C ILE A 111 -0.27 -8.27 0.93
N TRP A 112 0.42 -7.79 -0.12
CA TRP A 112 0.97 -8.66 -1.15
C TRP A 112 2.04 -9.59 -0.60
N LYS A 113 2.96 -9.11 0.26
CA LYS A 113 3.94 -9.98 0.96
C LYS A 113 3.26 -11.07 1.79
N LEU A 114 2.16 -10.76 2.48
CA LEU A 114 1.39 -11.75 3.24
C LEU A 114 0.73 -12.77 2.33
N LEU A 115 0.21 -12.35 1.18
CA LEU A 115 -0.34 -13.25 0.17
C LEU A 115 0.74 -14.20 -0.39
N THR A 116 1.90 -13.67 -0.78
CA THR A 116 3.03 -14.51 -1.24
C THR A 116 3.55 -15.43 -0.14
N PHE A 117 3.45 -15.00 1.12
CA PHE A 117 3.83 -15.83 2.27
C PHE A 117 2.94 -17.06 2.43
N ILE A 118 1.63 -16.97 2.14
CA ILE A 118 0.70 -18.11 2.20
C ILE A 118 0.64 -18.90 0.89
N ASP A 119 0.80 -18.22 -0.25
CA ASP A 119 0.77 -18.79 -1.58
C ASP A 119 1.98 -18.30 -2.40
N PRO A 120 3.11 -19.05 -2.39
CA PRO A 120 4.28 -18.72 -3.18
C PRO A 120 4.03 -18.61 -4.68
N SER A 121 3.02 -19.31 -5.19
CA SER A 121 2.73 -19.32 -6.63
C SER A 121 2.11 -18.01 -7.11
N SER A 122 1.58 -17.20 -6.18
CA SER A 122 1.05 -15.87 -6.45
C SER A 122 2.12 -14.80 -6.72
N ASP A 123 3.41 -15.14 -6.59
CA ASP A 123 4.51 -14.22 -6.86
C ASP A 123 4.68 -13.94 -8.36
N ARG A 124 4.10 -12.82 -8.78
CA ARG A 124 4.16 -12.35 -10.18
C ARG A 124 5.57 -11.99 -10.65
N TYR A 125 6.53 -11.75 -9.74
CA TYR A 125 7.91 -11.46 -10.16
C TYR A 125 8.67 -12.73 -10.59
N ASN A 126 8.23 -13.92 -10.17
CA ASN A 126 8.81 -15.18 -10.64
C ASN A 126 8.26 -15.62 -12.01
N SER A 127 7.21 -14.97 -12.54
CA SER A 127 6.67 -15.28 -13.87
C SER A 127 7.30 -14.49 -15.02
N GLU A 128 8.03 -13.40 -14.74
CA GLU A 128 8.73 -12.60 -15.76
C GLU A 128 10.19 -13.05 -16.00
N SER A 129 10.65 -14.11 -15.34
CA SER A 129 12.00 -14.67 -15.45
C SER A 129 12.13 -15.83 -16.45
N LEU A 130 11.14 -16.04 -17.32
CA LEU A 130 11.28 -16.93 -18.47
C LEU A 130 11.62 -16.13 -19.74
N PRO A 131 12.71 -16.47 -20.45
CA PRO A 131 13.08 -15.84 -21.71
C PRO A 131 12.07 -16.12 -22.83
#